data_AF-A0A8H4N649-F1
#
_entry.id   AF-A0A8H4N649-F1
#
_cell.length_a   1.000
_cell.length_b   1.000
_cell.length_c   1.000
_cell.angle_alpha   90.00
_cell.angle_beta   90.00
_cell.angle_gamma   90.00
#
_symmetry.space_group_name_H-M   'P 1'
#
loop_
_entity.id
_entity.type
_entity.pdbx_description
1 polymer ?
#
loop_
_entity_poly.entity_id
_entity_poly.type
_entity_poly.pdbx_seq_one_letter_code
_entity_poly.pdbx_strand_id
1 'polypeptide(L)'
;MAATFDLSKFEPVVPVTLTEATVAAGLTQEKLLNFHAFSQWCDTIKDSLSRQHTDSQHPFHEKPYALRTVTVNSVTFFGPVKVGFIKFDAKISNEDNSELPGTTFMRGGSVAVLMILRPTDSIHERFVVMTDQARVPAGSLSFLEIPAGMIDSSTGTFTGTAAKEIQEETGIKILEEELIDMTALALEDSKSSEHLQKAMYPSPGGCDEYIPLMLWEMVMDRISIEDLRNKLSGLRFKGELITLRLSKYEDLWREGARDAKTLAAWALYEGLNRSGRLQEEKDKREKARTQQRAEV
;
A
#
# COMPACT_ATOMS: atom_id res chain seq x y z
N MET A 1 -4.24 -25.07 -24.36
CA MET A 1 -4.80 -24.02 -25.23
C MET A 1 -4.93 -22.75 -24.44
N ALA A 2 -4.38 -21.66 -24.96
CA ALA A 2 -4.60 -20.31 -24.44
C ALA A 2 -6.09 -19.95 -24.53
N ALA A 3 -6.53 -19.03 -23.67
CA ALA A 3 -7.89 -18.51 -23.69
C ALA A 3 -7.84 -16.99 -23.91
N THR A 4 -8.76 -16.46 -24.71
CA THR A 4 -8.85 -15.03 -25.00
C THR A 4 -10.27 -14.55 -24.74
N PHE A 5 -10.40 -13.35 -24.17
CA PHE A 5 -11.67 -12.67 -23.97
C PHE A 5 -11.47 -11.15 -24.07
N ASP A 6 -12.55 -10.39 -24.22
CA ASP A 6 -12.47 -8.93 -24.41
C ASP A 6 -12.84 -8.16 -23.13
N LEU A 7 -12.07 -7.11 -22.83
CA LEU A 7 -12.42 -6.10 -21.84
C LEU A 7 -13.33 -5.06 -22.50
N SER A 8 -14.64 -5.27 -22.39
CA SER A 8 -15.68 -4.39 -22.95
C SER A 8 -15.74 -2.99 -22.33
N LYS A 9 -15.04 -2.76 -21.22
CA LYS A 9 -14.95 -1.42 -20.61
C LYS A 9 -14.05 -0.45 -21.39
N PHE A 10 -13.25 -0.93 -22.35
CA PHE A 10 -12.42 -0.07 -23.22
C PHE A 10 -13.07 0.11 -24.60
N GLU A 11 -12.79 1.25 -25.22
CA GLU A 11 -13.20 1.55 -26.60
C GLU A 11 -11.97 1.99 -27.41
N PRO A 12 -11.56 1.24 -28.46
CA PRO A 12 -12.08 -0.08 -28.85
C PRO A 12 -11.84 -1.15 -27.75
N VAL A 13 -12.57 -2.26 -27.83
CA VAL A 13 -12.43 -3.37 -26.87
C VAL A 13 -11.00 -3.89 -26.84
N VAL A 14 -10.50 -4.22 -25.65
CA VAL A 14 -9.13 -4.69 -25.45
C VAL A 14 -9.13 -6.19 -25.22
N PRO A 15 -8.52 -7.00 -26.11
CA PRO A 15 -8.38 -8.44 -25.89
C PRO A 15 -7.38 -8.73 -24.76
N VAL A 16 -7.75 -9.67 -23.90
CA VAL A 16 -6.94 -10.25 -22.84
C VAL A 16 -6.66 -11.70 -23.19
N THR A 17 -5.38 -12.07 -23.21
CA THR A 17 -4.95 -13.45 -23.44
C THR A 17 -4.42 -14.06 -22.14
N LEU A 18 -5.05 -15.16 -21.71
CA LEU A 18 -4.53 -16.06 -20.70
C LEU A 18 -3.64 -17.08 -21.40
N THR A 19 -2.33 -17.05 -21.10
CA THR A 19 -1.39 -18.02 -21.68
C THR A 19 -1.76 -19.45 -21.29
N GLU A 20 -1.31 -20.43 -22.07
CA GLU A 20 -1.58 -21.85 -21.79
C GLU A 20 -1.16 -22.25 -20.37
N ALA A 21 -0.04 -21.71 -19.90
CA ALA A 21 0.47 -21.95 -18.55
C ALA A 21 -0.49 -21.43 -17.47
N THR A 22 -1.04 -20.22 -17.63
CA THR A 22 -2.00 -19.66 -16.66
C THR A 22 -3.34 -20.37 -16.66
N VAL A 23 -3.83 -20.80 -17.83
CA VAL A 23 -5.04 -21.62 -17.95
C VAL A 23 -4.83 -22.98 -17.28
N ALA A 24 -3.68 -23.63 -17.53
CA ALA A 24 -3.32 -24.90 -16.90
C ALA A 24 -3.17 -24.78 -15.38
N ALA A 25 -2.72 -23.62 -14.88
CA ALA A 25 -2.70 -23.30 -13.44
C ALA A 25 -4.10 -23.02 -12.85
N GLY A 26 -5.16 -23.00 -13.66
CA GLY A 26 -6.54 -22.81 -13.22
C GLY A 26 -7.01 -21.36 -13.14
N LEU A 27 -6.31 -20.43 -13.80
CA LEU A 27 -6.80 -19.06 -14.01
C LEU A 27 -7.90 -19.06 -15.08
N THR A 28 -9.02 -18.43 -14.76
CA THR A 28 -10.15 -18.22 -15.66
C THR A 28 -10.41 -16.72 -15.84
N GLN A 29 -11.17 -16.35 -16.86
CA GLN A 29 -11.65 -14.97 -17.03
C GLN A 29 -12.33 -14.47 -15.76
N GLU A 30 -13.24 -15.26 -15.19
CA GLU A 30 -13.96 -14.91 -13.95
C GLU A 30 -13.00 -14.64 -12.79
N LYS A 31 -12.02 -15.52 -12.54
CA LYS A 31 -11.04 -15.34 -11.47
C LYS A 31 -10.17 -14.10 -11.66
N LEU A 32 -9.78 -13.79 -12.91
CA LEU A 32 -9.00 -12.60 -13.22
C LEU A 32 -9.82 -11.33 -13.04
N LEU A 33 -11.07 -11.31 -13.50
CA LEU A 33 -11.95 -10.14 -13.35
C LEU A 33 -12.38 -9.91 -11.89
N ASN A 34 -12.48 -10.98 -11.10
CA ASN A 34 -12.73 -10.91 -9.66
C ASN A 34 -11.47 -10.57 -8.84
N PHE A 35 -10.29 -10.55 -9.45
CA PHE A 35 -9.07 -10.11 -8.79
C PHE A 35 -9.06 -8.58 -8.70
N HIS A 36 -9.30 -8.06 -7.49
CA HIS A 36 -9.50 -6.62 -7.25
C HIS A 36 -8.38 -5.75 -7.84
N ALA A 37 -7.12 -6.16 -7.68
CA ALA A 37 -5.98 -5.43 -8.23
C ALA A 37 -6.06 -5.25 -9.76
N PHE A 38 -6.47 -6.31 -10.49
CA PHE A 38 -6.63 -6.25 -11.94
C PHE A 38 -7.79 -5.36 -12.35
N SER A 39 -8.94 -5.49 -11.68
CA SER A 39 -10.10 -4.60 -11.95
C SER A 39 -9.73 -3.14 -11.69
N GLN A 40 -9.09 -2.85 -10.57
CA GLN A 40 -8.67 -1.49 -10.21
C GLN A 40 -7.68 -0.94 -11.24
N TRP A 41 -6.67 -1.71 -11.63
CA TRP A 41 -5.71 -1.29 -12.66
C TRP A 41 -6.41 -0.98 -13.99
N CYS A 42 -7.39 -1.79 -14.39
CA CYS A 42 -8.18 -1.50 -15.59
C CYS A 42 -8.96 -0.18 -15.49
N ASP A 43 -9.51 0.14 -14.33
CA ASP A 43 -10.25 1.38 -14.13
C ASP A 43 -9.29 2.60 -14.14
N THR A 44 -8.19 2.54 -13.39
CA THR A 44 -7.22 3.64 -13.33
C THR A 44 -6.51 3.88 -14.65
N ILE A 45 -6.13 2.84 -15.39
CA ILE A 45 -5.50 3.02 -16.71
C ILE A 45 -6.49 3.57 -17.73
N LYS A 46 -7.77 3.16 -17.69
CA LYS A 46 -8.80 3.71 -18.57
C LYS A 46 -8.97 5.21 -18.34
N ASP A 47 -9.10 5.61 -17.07
CA ASP A 47 -9.23 7.02 -16.72
C ASP A 47 -7.99 7.81 -17.14
N SER A 48 -6.79 7.29 -16.86
CA SER A 48 -5.54 7.94 -17.28
C SER A 48 -5.42 8.09 -18.80
N LEU A 49 -5.81 7.07 -19.58
CA LEU A 49 -5.77 7.14 -21.04
C LEU A 49 -6.77 8.17 -21.58
N SER A 50 -7.96 8.28 -20.96
CA SER A 50 -9.00 9.20 -21.40
C SER A 50 -8.60 10.67 -21.27
N ARG A 51 -7.81 11.03 -20.23
CA ARG A 51 -7.37 12.40 -19.98
C ARG A 51 -6.53 13.00 -21.11
N GLN A 52 -5.83 12.16 -21.88
CA GLN A 52 -5.10 12.60 -23.08
C GLN A 52 -6.02 13.34 -24.06
N HIS A 53 -7.32 13.03 -24.08
CA HIS A 53 -8.29 13.63 -24.99
C HIS A 53 -9.00 14.86 -24.40
N THR A 54 -9.04 14.99 -23.08
CA THR A 54 -9.79 16.06 -22.40
C THR A 54 -8.91 17.19 -21.89
N ASP A 55 -7.64 16.90 -21.58
CA ASP A 55 -6.67 17.88 -21.10
C ASP A 55 -5.69 18.24 -22.22
N SER A 56 -5.80 19.48 -22.72
CA SER A 56 -4.93 19.98 -23.79
C SER A 56 -3.47 20.19 -23.35
N GLN A 57 -3.19 20.19 -22.05
CA GLN A 57 -1.83 20.25 -21.50
C GLN A 57 -1.27 18.86 -21.20
N HIS A 58 -2.02 17.78 -21.44
CA HIS A 58 -1.53 16.44 -21.21
C HIS A 58 -0.30 16.15 -22.08
N PRO A 59 0.80 15.56 -21.55
CA PRO A 59 2.04 15.33 -22.32
C PRO A 59 1.85 14.51 -23.61
N PHE A 60 0.78 13.73 -23.68
CA PHE A 60 0.43 12.89 -24.83
C PHE A 60 -0.84 13.37 -25.57
N HIS A 61 -1.28 14.61 -25.38
CA HIS A 61 -2.49 15.15 -26.03
C HIS A 61 -2.42 15.09 -27.56
N GLU A 62 -1.28 15.51 -28.13
CA GLU A 62 -1.08 15.51 -29.59
C GLU A 62 -1.06 14.10 -30.19
N LYS A 63 -0.57 13.11 -29.44
CA LYS A 63 -0.34 11.73 -29.90
C LYS A 63 -0.78 10.73 -28.83
N PRO A 64 -2.11 10.56 -28.63
CA PRO A 64 -2.64 9.77 -27.53
C PRO A 64 -2.29 8.29 -27.67
N TYR A 65 -1.90 7.70 -26.56
CA TYR A 65 -1.72 6.26 -26.42
C TYR A 65 -3.05 5.57 -26.16
N ALA A 66 -3.16 4.31 -26.59
CA ALA A 66 -4.25 3.43 -26.22
C ALA A 66 -3.73 2.06 -25.79
N LEU A 67 -4.43 1.45 -24.84
CA LEU A 67 -4.24 0.04 -24.49
C LEU A 67 -4.72 -0.82 -25.67
N ARG A 68 -3.87 -1.71 -26.14
CA ARG A 68 -4.12 -2.56 -27.32
C ARG A 68 -4.45 -3.98 -26.92
N THR A 69 -3.66 -4.56 -26.03
CA THR A 69 -3.81 -5.95 -25.59
C THR A 69 -3.28 -6.11 -24.17
N VAL A 70 -3.73 -7.14 -23.47
CA VAL A 70 -3.13 -7.60 -22.21
C VAL A 70 -2.83 -9.10 -22.34
N THR A 71 -1.61 -9.51 -21.97
CA THR A 71 -1.23 -10.92 -21.95
C THR A 71 -0.81 -11.33 -20.54
N VAL A 72 -1.56 -12.23 -19.92
CA VAL A 72 -1.26 -12.74 -18.57
C VAL A 72 -0.29 -13.91 -18.67
N ASN A 73 0.94 -13.65 -18.25
CA ASN A 73 2.10 -14.53 -18.43
C ASN A 73 2.23 -15.56 -17.30
N SER A 74 1.87 -15.18 -16.07
CA SER A 74 1.93 -16.09 -14.92
C SER A 74 0.93 -15.71 -13.85
N VAL A 75 0.56 -16.69 -13.03
CA VAL A 75 -0.34 -16.55 -11.88
C VAL A 75 0.21 -17.34 -10.70
N THR A 76 0.07 -16.76 -9.50
CA THR A 76 0.30 -17.43 -8.22
C THR A 76 -0.99 -17.42 -7.43
N PHE A 77 -1.43 -18.59 -6.95
CA PHE A 77 -2.60 -18.72 -6.08
C PHE A 77 -2.20 -18.78 -4.62
N PHE A 78 -2.96 -18.11 -3.76
CA PHE A 78 -2.91 -18.25 -2.31
C PHE A 78 -3.99 -19.23 -1.87
N GLY A 79 -3.54 -20.39 -1.38
CA GLY A 79 -4.43 -21.52 -1.16
C GLY A 79 -5.04 -22.03 -2.48
N PRO A 80 -6.19 -22.71 -2.44
CA PRO A 80 -6.71 -23.44 -3.60
C PRO A 80 -7.38 -22.55 -4.66
N VAL A 81 -7.83 -21.34 -4.31
CA VAL A 81 -8.73 -20.56 -5.18
C VAL A 81 -8.39 -19.08 -5.32
N LYS A 82 -7.74 -18.45 -4.34
CA LYS A 82 -7.54 -16.99 -4.33
C LYS A 82 -6.36 -16.63 -5.23
N VAL A 83 -6.60 -15.80 -6.26
CA VAL A 83 -5.51 -15.20 -7.03
C VAL A 83 -4.70 -14.31 -6.08
N GLY A 84 -3.40 -14.61 -5.95
CA GLY A 84 -2.48 -13.85 -5.12
C GLY A 84 -1.72 -12.83 -5.96
N PHE A 85 -0.95 -13.31 -6.93
CA PHE A 85 -0.14 -12.47 -7.82
C PHE A 85 -0.34 -12.84 -9.28
N ILE A 86 -0.23 -11.86 -10.18
CA ILE A 86 -0.11 -12.12 -11.61
C ILE A 86 1.05 -11.33 -12.20
N LYS A 87 1.63 -11.84 -13.29
CA LYS A 87 2.51 -11.06 -14.17
C LYS A 87 1.83 -10.94 -15.51
N PHE A 88 1.75 -9.74 -16.06
CA PHE A 88 1.22 -9.52 -17.41
C PHE A 88 2.01 -8.48 -18.18
N ASP A 89 1.85 -8.50 -19.50
CA ASP A 89 2.32 -7.45 -20.40
C ASP A 89 1.11 -6.72 -20.99
N ALA A 90 1.01 -5.42 -20.77
CA ALA A 90 0.06 -4.54 -21.44
C ALA A 90 0.74 -3.90 -22.66
N LYS A 91 0.18 -4.10 -23.85
CA LYS A 91 0.64 -3.38 -25.04
C LYS A 91 -0.05 -2.03 -25.08
N ILE A 92 0.70 -0.95 -24.87
CA ILE A 92 0.20 0.43 -24.94
C ILE A 92 0.94 1.14 -26.06
N SER A 93 0.21 1.60 -27.08
CA SER A 93 0.81 2.25 -28.25
C SER A 93 -0.05 3.36 -28.84
N ASN A 94 0.57 4.34 -29.48
CA ASN A 94 -0.11 5.39 -30.24
C ASN A 94 -0.14 5.05 -31.74
N GLU A 95 -0.66 5.98 -32.57
CA GLU A 95 -0.80 5.79 -34.02
C GLU A 95 0.54 5.72 -34.77
N ASP A 96 1.61 6.27 -34.20
CA ASP A 96 2.97 6.20 -34.75
C ASP A 96 3.66 4.85 -34.44
N ASN A 97 2.97 3.91 -33.79
CA ASN A 97 3.53 2.68 -33.23
C ASN A 97 4.64 2.91 -32.18
N SER A 98 4.67 4.09 -31.55
CA SER A 98 5.44 4.29 -30.32
C SER A 98 4.80 3.47 -29.21
N GLU A 99 5.61 2.74 -28.42
CA GLU A 99 5.14 1.87 -27.35
C GLU A 99 5.64 2.35 -25.98
N LEU A 100 4.78 2.21 -24.95
CA LEU A 100 5.18 2.41 -23.56
C LEU A 100 5.51 1.07 -22.89
N PRO A 101 6.45 1.04 -21.92
CA PRO A 101 6.67 -0.16 -21.10
C PRO A 101 5.38 -0.54 -20.36
N GLY A 102 4.97 -1.81 -20.47
CA GLY A 102 3.73 -2.31 -19.87
C GLY A 102 3.86 -3.63 -19.12
N THR A 103 5.08 -4.12 -18.89
CA THR A 103 5.31 -5.32 -18.06
C THR A 103 5.03 -5.00 -16.60
N THR A 104 4.08 -5.73 -16.01
CA THR A 104 3.58 -5.48 -14.65
C THR A 104 3.64 -6.74 -13.81
N PHE A 105 4.27 -6.67 -12.64
CA PHE A 105 4.05 -7.58 -11.54
C PHE A 105 2.92 -7.03 -10.68
N MET A 106 1.79 -7.71 -10.66
CA MET A 106 0.58 -7.25 -9.98
C MET A 106 0.37 -8.04 -8.70
N ARG A 107 0.31 -7.30 -7.60
CA ARG A 107 0.09 -7.79 -6.24
C ARG A 107 -1.02 -7.06 -5.49
N GLY A 108 -1.47 -5.90 -5.97
CA GLY A 108 -2.48 -5.09 -5.30
C GLY A 108 -1.94 -4.27 -4.13
N GLY A 109 -2.87 -3.67 -3.38
CA GLY A 109 -2.56 -2.78 -2.27
C GLY A 109 -2.08 -3.48 -1.01
N SER A 110 -1.22 -2.79 -0.27
CA SER A 110 -0.84 -3.10 1.11
C SER A 110 -1.05 -1.87 1.98
N VAL A 111 -0.80 -1.96 3.28
CA VAL A 111 -0.85 -0.83 4.22
C VAL A 111 0.34 -0.92 5.16
N ALA A 112 0.88 0.23 5.57
CA ALA A 112 1.98 0.29 6.52
C ALA A 112 1.69 1.26 7.64
N VAL A 113 2.18 0.98 8.85
CA VAL A 113 1.90 1.80 10.03
C VAL A 113 3.19 2.26 10.68
N LEU A 114 3.40 3.58 10.71
CA LEU A 114 4.40 4.21 11.56
C LEU A 114 3.89 4.23 12.99
N MET A 115 4.41 3.33 13.82
CA MET A 115 4.00 3.19 15.22
C MET A 115 4.99 3.90 16.13
N ILE A 116 4.60 5.03 16.72
CA ILE A 116 5.44 5.85 17.60
C ILE A 116 5.00 5.69 19.05
N LEU A 117 5.94 5.33 19.91
CA LEU A 117 5.77 5.29 21.37
C LEU A 117 6.50 6.47 22.01
N ARG A 118 5.80 7.19 22.89
CA ARG A 118 6.35 8.28 23.69
C ARG A 118 6.28 7.92 25.17
N PRO A 119 7.40 8.02 25.90
CA PRO A 119 7.37 7.82 27.34
C PRO A 119 6.70 9.03 28.02
N THR A 120 5.89 8.78 29.05
CA THR A 120 5.21 9.85 29.83
C THR A 120 6.16 10.81 30.53
N ASP A 121 7.40 10.39 30.79
CA ASP A 121 8.43 11.16 31.50
C ASP A 121 9.38 11.91 30.57
N SER A 122 9.22 11.84 29.25
CA SER A 122 10.03 12.59 28.28
C SER A 122 9.27 12.95 27.01
N ILE A 123 9.06 14.25 26.81
CA ILE A 123 8.34 14.79 25.65
C ILE A 123 9.12 14.68 24.33
N HIS A 124 10.45 14.62 24.41
CA HIS A 124 11.34 14.62 23.25
C HIS A 124 11.74 13.21 22.83
N GLU A 125 11.63 12.23 23.71
CA GLU A 125 11.99 10.86 23.42
C GLU A 125 10.86 10.16 22.66
N ARG A 126 11.25 9.43 21.62
CA ARG A 126 10.33 8.68 20.76
C ARG A 126 10.97 7.38 20.34
N PHE A 127 10.19 6.31 20.37
CA PHE A 127 10.56 5.00 19.86
C PHE A 127 9.64 4.61 18.73
N VAL A 128 10.15 3.80 17.81
CA VAL A 128 9.39 3.30 16.67
C VAL A 128 9.40 1.78 16.71
N VAL A 129 8.20 1.18 16.60
CA VAL A 129 8.07 -0.27 16.43
C VAL A 129 8.44 -0.60 15.00
N MET A 130 9.45 -1.46 14.85
CA MET A 130 9.97 -1.96 13.59
C MET A 130 9.82 -3.48 13.56
N THR A 131 9.71 -4.03 12.36
CA THR A 131 9.80 -5.46 12.09
C THR A 131 11.14 -5.77 11.43
N ASP A 132 11.69 -6.92 11.77
CA ASP A 132 12.86 -7.52 11.13
C ASP A 132 12.42 -8.87 10.59
N GLN A 133 12.25 -8.93 9.27
CA GLN A 133 11.63 -10.04 8.57
C GLN A 133 12.35 -10.37 7.26
N ALA A 134 12.11 -11.57 6.73
CA ALA A 134 12.70 -11.98 5.47
C ALA A 134 12.03 -11.27 4.29
N ARG A 135 12.82 -10.56 3.50
CA ARG A 135 12.43 -10.03 2.19
C ARG A 135 13.21 -10.77 1.13
N VAL A 136 12.79 -12.01 0.86
CA VAL A 136 13.38 -12.89 -0.15
C VAL A 136 13.50 -12.21 -1.53
N PRO A 137 12.52 -11.43 -2.02
CA PRO A 137 12.67 -10.68 -3.28
C PRO A 137 13.84 -9.68 -3.29
N ALA A 138 14.22 -9.14 -2.12
CA ALA A 138 15.37 -8.26 -1.96
C ALA A 138 16.67 -9.03 -1.62
N GLY A 139 16.62 -10.37 -1.55
CA GLY A 139 17.75 -11.20 -1.15
C GLY A 139 18.13 -11.07 0.33
N SER A 140 17.21 -10.60 1.18
CA SER A 140 17.46 -10.41 2.62
C SER A 140 16.64 -11.37 3.47
N LEU A 141 17.26 -11.95 4.49
CA LEU A 141 16.57 -12.73 5.54
C LEU A 141 16.38 -11.95 6.84
N SER A 142 16.87 -10.70 6.88
CA SER A 142 16.75 -9.79 8.00
C SER A 142 16.66 -8.38 7.44
N PHE A 143 15.44 -7.94 7.17
CA PHE A 143 15.14 -6.65 6.57
C PHE A 143 14.34 -5.81 7.58
N LEU A 144 14.94 -4.70 7.99
CA LEU A 144 14.37 -3.80 8.98
C LEU A 144 13.42 -2.81 8.31
N GLU A 145 12.17 -2.78 8.74
CA GLU A 145 11.11 -1.98 8.14
C GLU A 145 9.97 -1.72 9.14
N ILE A 146 9.09 -0.75 8.84
CA ILE A 146 7.87 -0.58 9.65
C ILE A 146 6.88 -1.74 9.38
N PRO A 147 6.08 -2.12 10.38
CA PRO A 147 4.98 -3.08 10.22
C PRO A 147 4.08 -2.79 9.01
N ALA A 148 3.68 -3.82 8.27
CA ALA A 148 2.88 -3.68 7.06
C ALA A 148 2.13 -4.97 6.69
N GLY A 149 0.91 -4.84 6.19
CA GLY A 149 0.06 -5.97 5.81
C GLY A 149 -0.58 -5.81 4.44
N MET A 150 -0.98 -6.93 3.83
CA MET A 150 -1.73 -6.89 2.57
C MET A 150 -3.16 -6.45 2.83
N ILE A 151 -3.75 -5.67 1.93
CA ILE A 151 -5.16 -5.31 2.07
C ILE A 151 -6.01 -6.49 1.59
N ASP A 152 -6.77 -7.11 2.48
CA ASP A 152 -7.80 -8.07 2.08
C ASP A 152 -9.05 -7.32 1.63
N SER A 153 -9.55 -7.65 0.45
CA SER A 153 -10.72 -7.01 -0.17
C SER A 153 -12.05 -7.24 0.58
N SER A 154 -11.99 -7.86 1.77
CA SER A 154 -13.16 -8.20 2.61
C SER A 154 -13.46 -7.14 3.68
N THR A 155 -12.47 -6.32 4.06
CA THR A 155 -12.58 -5.30 5.12
C THR A 155 -12.64 -3.91 4.49
N GLY A 156 -13.85 -3.32 4.42
CA GLY A 156 -14.17 -2.14 3.62
C GLY A 156 -13.45 -0.81 3.93
N THR A 157 -12.42 -0.80 4.79
CA THR A 157 -11.57 0.39 5.07
C THR A 157 -10.08 0.00 5.22
N PHE A 158 -9.18 0.91 4.78
CA PHE A 158 -7.73 0.74 4.94
C PHE A 158 -7.30 0.68 6.42
N THR A 159 -7.96 1.48 7.25
CA THR A 159 -7.75 1.59 8.69
C THR A 159 -8.12 0.30 9.43
N GLY A 160 -9.25 -0.33 9.10
CA GLY A 160 -9.67 -1.61 9.70
C GLY A 160 -8.73 -2.76 9.32
N THR A 161 -8.25 -2.76 8.07
CA THR A 161 -7.25 -3.73 7.61
C THR A 161 -5.91 -3.53 8.30
N ALA A 162 -5.42 -2.29 8.40
CA ALA A 162 -4.19 -1.96 9.11
C ALA A 162 -4.23 -2.39 10.57
N ALA A 163 -5.32 -2.09 11.30
CA ALA A 163 -5.45 -2.48 12.71
C ALA A 163 -5.34 -4.00 12.90
N LYS A 164 -5.99 -4.77 12.01
CA LYS A 164 -5.96 -6.24 12.05
C LYS A 164 -4.57 -6.79 11.74
N GLU A 165 -3.98 -6.41 10.61
CA GLU A 165 -2.67 -6.90 10.17
C GLU A 165 -1.58 -6.56 11.20
N ILE A 166 -1.61 -5.35 11.77
CA ILE A 166 -0.66 -4.92 12.79
C ILE A 166 -0.85 -5.69 14.10
N GLN A 167 -2.09 -5.98 14.49
CA GLN A 167 -2.33 -6.81 15.66
C GLN A 167 -1.77 -8.23 15.45
N GLU A 168 -1.88 -8.77 14.24
CA GLU A 168 -1.29 -10.06 13.88
C GLU A 168 0.25 -10.01 13.90
N GLU A 169 0.89 -8.99 13.32
CA GLU A 169 2.36 -8.90 13.29
C GLU A 169 2.98 -8.55 14.66
N THR A 170 2.36 -7.63 15.39
CA THR A 170 2.97 -7.00 16.57
C THR A 170 2.41 -7.49 17.90
N GLY A 171 1.22 -8.09 17.89
CA GLY A 171 0.43 -8.39 19.09
C GLY A 171 -0.13 -7.16 19.81
N ILE A 172 0.05 -5.94 19.25
CA ILE A 172 -0.48 -4.69 19.80
C ILE A 172 -1.88 -4.50 19.23
N LYS A 173 -2.89 -4.44 20.10
CA LYS A 173 -4.25 -4.14 19.69
C LYS A 173 -4.37 -2.65 19.40
N ILE A 174 -4.65 -2.31 18.15
CA ILE A 174 -4.89 -0.93 17.72
C ILE A 174 -6.36 -0.78 17.38
N LEU A 175 -6.97 0.33 17.82
CA LEU A 175 -8.33 0.67 17.42
C LEU A 175 -8.29 1.48 16.11
N GLU A 176 -9.27 1.26 15.24
CA GLU A 176 -9.32 1.89 13.92
C GLU A 176 -9.31 3.42 14.02
N GLU A 177 -10.01 3.97 15.00
CA GLU A 177 -10.10 5.41 15.28
C GLU A 177 -8.78 6.05 15.75
N GLU A 178 -7.82 5.24 16.21
CA GLU A 178 -6.49 5.70 16.63
C GLU A 178 -5.53 5.88 15.45
N LEU A 179 -5.89 5.38 14.26
CA LEU A 179 -5.06 5.45 13.07
C LEU A 179 -5.32 6.72 12.26
N ILE A 180 -4.27 7.46 11.97
CA ILE A 180 -4.32 8.64 11.09
C ILE A 180 -3.74 8.26 9.72
N ASP A 181 -4.49 8.45 8.64
CA ASP A 181 -3.99 8.25 7.27
C ASP A 181 -3.15 9.46 6.84
N MET A 182 -1.83 9.34 6.97
CA MET A 182 -0.90 10.42 6.63
C MET A 182 -0.85 10.68 5.12
N THR A 183 -1.02 9.63 4.30
CA THR A 183 -1.07 9.74 2.85
C THR A 183 -2.30 10.53 2.39
N ALA A 184 -3.48 10.24 2.94
CA ALA A 184 -4.69 10.97 2.64
C ALA A 184 -4.58 12.44 3.06
N LEU A 185 -4.10 12.72 4.28
CA LEU A 185 -3.86 14.08 4.77
C LEU A 185 -2.94 14.85 3.84
N ALA A 186 -1.77 14.28 3.51
CA ALA A 186 -0.78 14.94 2.65
C ALA A 186 -1.32 15.25 1.25
N LEU A 187 -2.25 14.44 0.75
CA LEU A 187 -2.81 14.58 -0.59
C LEU A 187 -4.05 15.49 -0.68
N GLU A 188 -4.62 15.98 0.42
CA GLU A 188 -5.78 16.90 0.39
C GLU A 188 -5.54 18.15 -0.46
N ASP A 189 -4.30 18.68 -0.44
CA ASP A 189 -3.90 19.87 -1.20
C ASP A 189 -3.09 19.53 -2.46
N SER A 190 -3.05 18.25 -2.85
CA SER A 190 -2.30 17.82 -4.01
C SER A 190 -2.89 18.40 -5.28
N LYS A 191 -2.03 19.01 -6.11
CA LYS A 191 -2.40 19.51 -7.44
C LYS A 191 -2.42 18.42 -8.51
N SER A 192 -2.07 17.18 -8.15
CA SER A 192 -2.10 16.06 -9.07
C SER A 192 -3.54 15.73 -9.44
N SER A 193 -3.83 15.69 -10.74
CA SER A 193 -5.15 15.35 -11.30
C SER A 193 -5.33 13.85 -11.54
N GLU A 194 -4.43 13.02 -11.03
CA GLU A 194 -4.46 11.56 -11.21
C GLU A 194 -5.55 10.91 -10.34
N HIS A 195 -6.30 9.97 -10.95
CA HIS A 195 -7.26 9.11 -10.25
C HIS A 195 -6.57 7.88 -9.66
N LEU A 196 -5.49 8.10 -8.91
CA LEU A 196 -4.75 7.06 -8.20
C LEU A 196 -5.16 7.00 -6.73
N GLN A 197 -4.77 5.90 -6.07
CA GLN A 197 -5.05 5.76 -4.65
C GLN A 197 -4.21 6.74 -3.84
N LYS A 198 -4.80 7.23 -2.74
CA LYS A 198 -4.13 8.14 -1.80
C LYS A 198 -3.10 7.37 -0.98
N ALA A 199 -1.96 7.10 -1.61
CA ALA A 199 -0.98 6.14 -1.11
C ALA A 199 0.41 6.43 -1.68
N MET A 200 1.43 5.85 -1.07
CA MET A 200 2.78 5.83 -1.62
C MET A 200 2.93 4.62 -2.55
N TYR A 201 3.57 4.81 -3.70
CA TYR A 201 3.86 3.76 -4.67
C TYR A 201 5.37 3.43 -4.63
N PRO A 202 5.79 2.23 -4.18
CA PRO A 202 7.20 1.93 -3.96
C PRO A 202 7.99 1.73 -5.25
N SER A 203 7.36 1.18 -6.30
CA SER A 203 8.01 0.91 -7.58
C SER A 203 7.00 0.93 -8.75
N PRO A 204 6.39 2.09 -9.07
CA PRO A 204 5.32 2.20 -10.07
C PRO A 204 5.78 1.93 -11.52
N GLY A 205 7.08 1.71 -11.76
CA GLY A 205 7.60 1.33 -13.07
C GLY A 205 7.44 -0.15 -13.43
N GLY A 206 7.02 -1.00 -12.48
CA GLY A 206 6.83 -2.43 -12.73
C GLY A 206 5.92 -3.16 -11.74
N CYS A 207 5.40 -2.46 -10.73
CA CYS A 207 4.49 -3.02 -9.73
C CYS A 207 3.27 -2.11 -9.55
N ASP A 208 2.09 -2.68 -9.39
CA ASP A 208 0.84 -1.93 -9.12
C ASP A 208 0.66 -1.57 -7.64
N GLU A 209 1.57 -2.04 -6.78
CA GLU A 209 1.46 -1.86 -5.33
C GLU A 209 1.35 -0.38 -4.97
N TYR A 210 0.40 -0.12 -4.09
CA TYR A 210 0.22 1.14 -3.40
C TYR A 210 0.08 0.86 -1.90
N ILE A 211 0.64 1.75 -1.10
CA ILE A 211 0.76 1.60 0.35
C ILE A 211 0.26 2.89 1.01
N PRO A 212 -0.99 2.96 1.51
CA PRO A 212 -1.39 3.99 2.44
C PRO A 212 -0.49 3.92 3.68
N LEU A 213 -0.04 5.08 4.15
CA LEU A 213 0.87 5.19 5.28
C LEU A 213 0.12 5.75 6.47
N MET A 214 -0.12 4.87 7.45
CA MET A 214 -0.86 5.19 8.66
C MET A 214 0.10 5.62 9.76
N LEU A 215 -0.37 6.49 10.65
CA LEU A 215 0.29 6.82 11.90
C LEU A 215 -0.53 6.24 13.05
N TRP A 216 0.17 5.58 13.96
CA TRP A 216 -0.32 5.27 15.29
C TRP A 216 0.68 5.85 16.30
N GLU A 217 0.21 6.67 17.22
CA GLU A 217 1.07 7.32 18.21
C GLU A 217 0.46 7.17 19.60
N MET A 218 1.25 6.66 20.54
CA MET A 218 0.79 6.37 21.90
C MET A 218 1.76 6.89 22.94
N VAL A 219 1.22 7.52 23.99
CA VAL A 219 1.97 7.90 25.19
C VAL A 219 1.79 6.78 26.22
N MET A 220 2.90 6.24 26.74
CA MET A 220 2.92 5.13 27.70
C MET A 220 3.96 5.37 28.79
N ASP A 221 3.84 4.74 29.95
CA ASP A 221 4.91 4.80 30.94
C ASP A 221 6.18 4.09 30.42
N ARG A 222 7.34 4.53 30.90
CA ARG A 222 8.64 4.00 30.45
C ARG A 222 8.79 2.51 30.70
N ILE A 223 8.24 2.01 31.80
CA ILE A 223 8.33 0.59 32.17
C ILE A 223 7.59 -0.24 31.12
N SER A 224 6.38 0.15 30.74
CA SER A 224 5.62 -0.49 29.66
C SER A 224 6.36 -0.51 28.32
N ILE A 225 7.10 0.56 27.97
CA ILE A 225 7.90 0.61 26.74
C ILE A 225 9.07 -0.37 26.80
N GLU A 226 9.75 -0.48 27.93
CA GLU A 226 10.85 -1.43 28.11
C GLU A 226 10.33 -2.88 28.20
N ASP A 227 9.16 -3.11 28.80
CA ASP A 227 8.49 -4.42 28.79
C ASP A 227 8.10 -4.83 27.37
N LEU A 228 7.58 -3.89 26.57
CA LEU A 228 7.38 -4.09 25.14
C LEU A 228 8.72 -4.46 24.48
N ARG A 229 9.80 -3.70 24.68
CA ARG A 229 11.12 -4.03 24.12
C ARG A 229 11.53 -5.47 24.40
N ASN A 230 11.39 -5.91 25.65
CA ASN A 230 11.77 -7.26 26.07
C ASN A 230 10.86 -8.33 25.45
N LYS A 231 9.54 -8.10 25.44
CA LYS A 231 8.55 -9.01 24.86
C LYS A 231 8.74 -9.16 23.34
N LEU A 232 9.00 -8.05 22.65
CA LEU A 232 9.21 -7.98 21.21
C LEU A 232 10.51 -8.71 20.77
N SER A 233 11.54 -8.73 21.63
CA SER A 233 12.80 -9.42 21.36
C SER A 233 12.72 -10.96 21.39
N GLY A 234 11.64 -11.52 21.97
CA GLY A 234 11.47 -12.96 22.18
C GLY A 234 10.31 -13.60 21.41
N LEU A 235 9.45 -12.81 20.75
CA LEU A 235 8.28 -13.32 20.04
C LEU A 235 8.63 -13.63 18.59
N ARG A 236 8.41 -14.90 18.19
CA ARG A 236 8.27 -15.30 16.79
C ARG A 236 6.80 -15.56 16.54
N PHE A 237 6.18 -14.81 15.63
CA PHE A 237 4.77 -15.02 15.30
C PHE A 237 4.59 -16.25 14.41
N LYS A 238 3.41 -16.88 14.45
CA LYS A 238 3.15 -18.15 13.76
C LYS A 238 3.13 -17.96 12.23
N GLY A 239 3.99 -18.67 11.52
CA GLY A 239 3.96 -18.79 10.04
C GLY A 239 5.00 -17.92 9.33
N GLU A 240 5.24 -16.71 9.82
CA GLU A 240 6.25 -15.78 9.30
C GLU A 240 7.28 -15.47 10.40
N LEU A 241 8.56 -15.64 10.09
CA LEU A 241 9.67 -15.37 11.02
C LEU A 241 9.88 -13.86 11.17
N ILE A 242 8.96 -13.18 11.85
CA ILE A 242 9.03 -11.76 12.14
C ILE A 242 9.58 -11.56 13.54
N THR A 243 10.63 -10.74 13.68
CA THR A 243 11.15 -10.27 14.97
C THR A 243 10.82 -8.80 15.12
N LEU A 244 10.33 -8.39 16.28
CA LEU A 244 9.98 -7.00 16.53
C LEU A 244 11.15 -6.27 17.20
N ARG A 245 11.39 -5.02 16.79
CA ARG A 245 12.46 -4.17 17.31
C ARG A 245 11.90 -2.81 17.69
N LEU A 246 12.47 -2.20 18.72
CA LEU A 246 12.22 -0.79 19.05
C LEU A 246 13.46 0.03 18.70
N SER A 247 13.33 0.86 17.66
CA SER A 247 14.37 1.81 17.26
C SER A 247 14.10 3.19 17.86
N LYS A 248 15.15 3.98 18.08
CA LYS A 248 14.98 5.40 18.41
C LYS A 248 14.47 6.12 17.16
N TYR A 249 13.46 6.98 17.33
CA TYR A 249 12.90 7.74 16.21
C TYR A 249 13.97 8.57 15.48
N GLU A 250 14.90 9.16 16.21
CA GLU A 250 15.95 10.03 15.63
C GLU A 250 16.97 9.28 14.76
N ASP A 251 17.00 7.95 14.89
CA ASP A 251 17.85 7.07 14.09
C ASP A 251 17.10 6.43 12.92
N LEU A 252 15.76 6.59 12.86
CA LEU A 252 14.89 5.91 11.88
C LEU A 252 15.29 6.19 10.43
N TRP A 253 15.63 7.45 10.12
CA TRP A 253 16.03 7.86 8.77
C TRP A 253 17.31 7.17 8.27
N ARG A 254 18.14 6.68 9.19
CA ARG A 254 19.39 5.97 8.90
C ARG A 254 19.21 4.45 8.97
N GLU A 255 18.54 3.96 10.01
CA GLU A 255 18.35 2.52 10.23
C GLU A 255 17.32 1.91 9.26
N GLY A 256 16.23 2.62 9.01
CA GLY A 256 15.16 2.21 8.10
C GLY A 256 15.35 2.67 6.66
N ALA A 257 16.52 3.24 6.31
CA ALA A 257 16.76 3.90 5.04
C ALA A 257 16.60 3.00 3.80
N ARG A 258 16.68 1.69 3.97
CA ARG A 258 16.54 0.72 2.87
C ARG A 258 15.09 0.41 2.54
N ASP A 259 14.17 0.74 3.43
CA ASP A 259 12.75 0.46 3.26
C ASP A 259 12.00 1.72 2.81
N ALA A 260 11.34 1.63 1.65
CA ALA A 260 10.66 2.76 1.04
C ALA A 260 9.51 3.27 1.93
N LYS A 261 8.71 2.36 2.52
CA LYS A 261 7.58 2.73 3.40
C LYS A 261 8.04 3.33 4.71
N THR A 262 9.12 2.85 5.32
CA THR A 262 9.72 3.52 6.48
C THR A 262 10.14 4.95 6.17
N LEU A 263 10.92 5.17 5.10
CA LEU A 263 11.38 6.51 4.74
C LEU A 263 10.24 7.45 4.37
N ALA A 264 9.28 6.98 3.58
CA ALA A 264 8.12 7.78 3.18
C ALA A 264 7.25 8.14 4.38
N ALA A 265 6.98 7.20 5.30
CA ALA A 265 6.17 7.45 6.48
C ALA A 265 6.85 8.44 7.43
N TRP A 266 8.17 8.30 7.62
CA TRP A 266 8.98 9.26 8.36
C TRP A 266 8.92 10.66 7.74
N ALA A 267 9.12 10.76 6.42
CA ALA A 267 9.08 12.04 5.71
C ALA A 267 7.69 12.71 5.76
N LEU A 268 6.61 11.93 5.61
CA LEU A 268 5.24 12.43 5.75
C LEU A 268 4.98 12.91 7.18
N TYR A 269 5.37 12.13 8.19
CA TYR A 269 5.22 12.54 9.58
C TYR A 269 5.96 13.85 9.89
N GLU A 270 7.21 13.97 9.44
CA GLU A 270 7.99 15.21 9.59
C GLU A 270 7.35 16.39 8.83
N GLY A 271 6.89 16.17 7.59
CA GLY A 271 6.23 17.19 6.77
C GLY A 271 4.91 17.68 7.38
N LEU A 272 4.05 16.76 7.81
CA LEU A 272 2.75 17.06 8.41
C LEU A 272 2.86 17.69 9.80
N ASN A 273 3.89 17.36 10.57
CA ASN A 273 4.18 18.07 11.82
C ASN A 273 4.66 19.51 11.54
N ARG A 274 5.59 19.67 10.60
CA ARG A 274 6.16 20.99 10.26
C ARG A 274 5.09 21.95 9.72
N SER A 275 4.10 21.44 9.01
CA SER A 275 2.98 22.24 8.50
C SER A 275 1.86 22.48 9.51
N GLY A 276 1.90 21.84 10.68
CA GLY A 276 0.84 21.90 11.70
C GLY A 276 -0.39 21.03 11.42
N ARG A 277 -0.52 20.49 10.20
CA ARG A 277 -1.71 19.71 9.78
C ARG A 277 -1.94 18.44 10.58
N LEU A 278 -0.87 17.80 11.05
CA LEU A 278 -1.02 16.63 11.92
C LEU A 278 -1.65 17.00 13.27
N GLN A 279 -1.30 18.14 13.84
CA GLN A 279 -1.87 18.60 15.10
C GLN A 279 -3.33 18.99 14.92
N GLU A 280 -3.67 19.68 13.82
CA GLU A 280 -5.06 20.04 13.48
C GLU A 280 -5.97 18.80 13.38
N GLU A 281 -5.51 17.75 12.71
CA GLU A 281 -6.26 16.50 12.60
C GLU A 281 -6.41 15.79 13.95
N LYS A 282 -5.38 15.79 14.80
CA LYS A 282 -5.46 15.25 16.17
C LYS A 282 -6.50 16.00 17.01
N ASP A 283 -6.45 17.33 17.01
CA ASP A 283 -7.38 18.18 17.76
C ASP A 283 -8.83 17.98 17.29
N LYS A 284 -9.03 17.87 15.98
CA LYS A 284 -10.34 17.58 15.37
C LYS A 284 -10.89 16.24 15.83
N ARG A 285 -10.08 15.19 15.85
CA ARG A 285 -10.46 13.85 16.33
C ARG A 285 -10.76 13.82 17.82
N GLU A 286 -9.97 14.52 18.63
CA GLU A 286 -10.21 14.61 20.08
C GLU A 286 -11.54 15.31 20.40
N LYS A 287 -11.85 16.40 19.69
CA LYS A 287 -13.14 17.08 19.78
C LYS A 287 -14.30 16.16 19.43
N ALA A 288 -14.20 15.42 18.32
CA ALA A 288 -15.22 14.47 17.89
C ALA A 288 -15.46 13.37 18.95
N ARG A 289 -14.40 12.81 19.53
CA ARG A 289 -14.50 11.79 20.61
C ARG A 289 -15.16 12.36 21.88
N THR A 290 -14.85 13.60 22.22
CA THR A 290 -15.42 14.26 23.41
C THR A 290 -16.92 14.52 23.23
N GLN A 291 -17.34 14.94 22.04
CA GLN A 291 -18.76 15.14 21.70
C GLN A 291 -19.54 13.82 21.74
N GLN A 292 -19.01 12.76 21.13
CA GLN A 292 -19.65 11.45 21.13
C GLN A 292 -19.83 10.85 22.55
N ARG A 293 -18.90 11.14 23.48
CA ARG A 293 -19.00 10.73 24.89
C ARG A 293 -20.00 11.55 25.70
N ALA A 294 -20.34 12.75 25.27
CA ALA A 294 -21.31 13.62 25.95
C ALA A 294 -22.76 13.30 25.54
N GLU A 295 -22.95 12.57 24.43
CA GLU A 295 -24.25 12.16 23.90
C GLU A 295 -24.69 10.75 24.35
N VAL A 296 -23.85 10.04 25.10
CA VAL A 296 -24.10 8.69 25.67
C VAL A 296 -24.25 8.80 27.18
#